data_AF-A0A539EHZ2-F1
#
_entry.id   AF-A0A539EHZ2-F1
#
_cell.length_a   1.000
_cell.length_b   1.000
_cell.length_c   1.000
_cell.angle_alpha   90.00
_cell.angle_beta   90.00
_cell.angle_gamma   90.00
#
_symmetry.space_group_name_H-M   'P 1'
#
loop_
_entity.id
_entity.type
_entity.pdbx_description
1 polymer ?
#
loop_
_entity_poly.entity_id
_entity_poly.type
_entity_poly.pdbx_seq_one_letter_code
_entity_poly.pdbx_strand_id
1 'polypeptide(L)'
;MRRPAILLLALLAAVRAAEAAPVLWTGGGDGSSWGDAANWSPSGVPGPSSDVVIASNSLVTASASTAVIAASVDLGNGVSTATLRLSTGAVVTGLFRVRADSVLSFRSTQTLRAGTFRIDTRGFADQFGPVSQATTAVTVSADLFELQAGATIQANARGFNGGPGITLGAGPGGGGSGTGGAGAG
;
A
#
# COMPACT_ATOMS: atom_id res chain seq x y z
N MET A 1 -29.02 9.62 -56.87
CA MET A 1 -28.78 10.18 -55.51
C MET A 1 -28.59 9.04 -54.53
N ARG A 2 -27.78 9.25 -53.47
CA ARG A 2 -27.62 8.43 -52.24
C ARG A 2 -26.54 7.32 -52.24
N ARG A 3 -25.27 7.71 -52.08
CA ARG A 3 -24.23 6.92 -51.35
C ARG A 3 -23.25 7.75 -50.48
N PRO A 4 -23.67 8.75 -49.66
CA PRO A 4 -22.77 9.36 -48.68
C PRO A 4 -22.75 8.68 -47.29
N ALA A 5 -23.63 7.70 -47.02
CA ALA A 5 -23.86 7.19 -45.67
C ALA A 5 -22.82 6.18 -45.13
N ILE A 6 -22.00 5.56 -45.99
CA ILE A 6 -21.09 4.48 -45.57
C ILE A 6 -19.76 5.02 -45.01
N LEU A 7 -19.36 6.25 -45.39
CA LEU A 7 -18.13 6.89 -44.90
C LEU A 7 -18.25 7.41 -43.45
N LEU A 8 -19.46 7.67 -42.95
CA LEU A 8 -19.67 8.18 -41.58
C LEU A 8 -19.61 7.07 -40.51
N LEU A 9 -19.89 5.82 -40.88
CA LEU A 9 -19.90 4.69 -39.93
C LEU A 9 -18.50 4.11 -39.67
N ALA A 10 -17.54 4.34 -40.56
CA ALA A 10 -16.15 3.92 -40.39
C ALA A 10 -15.33 4.84 -39.46
N LEU A 11 -15.77 6.08 -39.24
CA LEU A 11 -15.08 7.04 -38.38
C LEU A 11 -15.42 6.89 -36.88
N LEU A 12 -16.49 6.16 -36.53
CA LEU A 12 -16.88 5.88 -35.14
C LEU A 12 -16.19 4.64 -34.53
N ALA A 13 -15.43 3.86 -35.32
CA ALA A 13 -14.87 2.58 -34.87
C ALA A 13 -13.44 2.65 -34.28
N ALA A 14 -12.87 3.85 -34.11
CA ALA A 14 -11.48 4.01 -33.68
C ALA A 14 -11.29 4.98 -32.50
N VAL A 15 -12.27 5.10 -31.60
CA VAL A 15 -11.98 5.68 -30.28
C VAL A 15 -11.17 4.64 -29.50
N ARG A 16 -9.85 4.61 -29.72
CA ARG A 16 -8.94 3.97 -28.77
C ARG A 16 -9.03 4.81 -27.50
N ALA A 17 -9.46 4.19 -26.40
CA ALA A 17 -9.31 4.80 -25.08
C ALA A 17 -7.82 5.13 -24.91
N ALA A 18 -7.50 6.41 -24.74
CA ALA A 18 -6.16 6.81 -24.38
C ALA A 18 -5.95 6.39 -22.92
N GLU A 19 -5.34 5.22 -22.71
CA GLU A 19 -4.84 4.86 -21.39
C GLU A 19 -3.66 5.79 -21.06
N ALA A 20 -3.75 6.46 -19.92
CA ALA A 20 -2.63 7.24 -19.41
C ALA A 20 -1.46 6.26 -19.14
N ALA A 21 -0.26 6.63 -19.57
CA ALA A 21 0.92 5.82 -19.28
C ALA A 21 1.11 5.71 -17.75
N PRO A 22 1.57 4.55 -17.24
CA PRO A 22 1.81 4.39 -15.82
C PRO A 22 2.91 5.33 -15.33
N VAL A 23 2.83 5.72 -14.05
CA VAL A 23 3.87 6.47 -13.36
C VAL A 23 4.83 5.48 -12.72
N LEU A 24 6.03 5.39 -13.27
CA LEU A 24 7.04 4.40 -12.92
C LEU A 24 8.01 4.96 -11.89
N TRP A 25 8.27 4.21 -10.83
CA TRP A 25 9.41 4.49 -9.95
C TRP A 25 10.72 4.22 -10.70
N THR A 26 11.56 5.24 -10.84
CA THR A 26 12.89 5.15 -11.45
C THR A 26 14.00 5.21 -10.42
N GLY A 27 13.75 5.85 -9.27
CA GLY A 27 14.79 6.17 -8.28
C GLY A 27 15.84 7.17 -8.78
N GLY A 28 15.53 7.96 -9.81
CA GLY A 28 16.47 8.90 -10.43
C GLY A 28 16.79 10.17 -9.62
N GLY A 29 16.03 10.45 -8.55
CA GLY A 29 16.28 11.54 -7.60
C GLY A 29 17.14 11.05 -6.44
N ASP A 30 16.61 11.15 -5.22
CA ASP A 30 17.28 10.61 -4.02
C ASP A 30 17.22 9.07 -3.90
N GLY A 31 16.51 8.39 -4.82
CA GLY A 31 16.41 6.94 -4.88
C GLY A 31 15.58 6.29 -3.77
N SER A 32 14.93 7.06 -2.90
CA SER A 32 14.23 6.51 -1.72
C SER A 32 12.95 7.22 -1.30
N SER A 33 12.74 8.49 -1.62
CA SER A 33 11.57 9.25 -1.18
C SER A 33 10.43 9.22 -2.20
N TRP A 34 9.25 8.76 -1.79
CA TRP A 34 8.02 8.82 -2.60
C TRP A 34 7.72 10.24 -3.09
N GLY A 35 7.98 11.25 -2.24
CA GLY A 35 7.68 12.65 -2.53
C GLY A 35 8.67 13.37 -3.44
N ASP A 36 9.77 12.73 -3.84
CA ASP A 36 10.71 13.34 -4.78
C ASP A 36 10.25 13.07 -6.22
N ALA A 37 9.85 14.13 -6.91
CA ALA A 37 9.38 14.07 -8.29
C ALA A 37 10.41 13.51 -9.28
N ALA A 38 11.71 13.60 -8.97
CA ALA A 38 12.77 13.05 -9.81
C ALA A 38 12.89 11.51 -9.71
N ASN A 39 12.27 10.89 -8.69
CA ASN A 39 12.18 9.44 -8.59
C ASN A 39 11.09 8.80 -9.47
N TRP A 40 10.32 9.60 -10.22
CA TRP A 40 9.21 9.13 -11.03
C TRP A 40 9.40 9.43 -12.51
N SER A 41 8.83 8.58 -13.36
CA SER A 41 8.73 8.79 -14.80
C SER A 41 7.28 8.56 -15.26
N PRO A 42 6.61 9.53 -15.90
CA PRO A 42 7.07 10.90 -16.11
C PRO A 42 7.40 11.64 -14.81
N SER A 43 8.30 12.63 -14.88
CA SER A 43 8.72 13.39 -13.70
C SER A 43 7.53 14.07 -13.02
N GLY A 44 7.35 13.81 -11.73
CA GLY A 44 6.19 14.26 -10.96
C GLY A 44 5.76 13.23 -9.92
N VAL A 45 5.38 13.68 -8.73
CA VAL A 45 4.80 12.79 -7.71
C VAL A 45 3.44 12.28 -8.20
N PRO A 46 3.14 10.96 -8.10
CA PRO A 46 1.85 10.41 -8.47
C PRO A 46 0.67 11.12 -7.80
N GLY A 47 -0.43 11.24 -8.55
CA GLY A 47 -1.69 11.82 -8.09
C GLY A 47 -2.88 10.86 -8.25
N PRO A 48 -4.12 11.31 -7.97
CA PRO A 48 -5.31 10.45 -7.92
C PRO A 48 -5.65 9.69 -9.21
N SER A 49 -5.14 10.14 -10.36
CA SER A 49 -5.34 9.50 -11.67
C SER A 49 -4.13 8.65 -12.12
N SER A 50 -3.11 8.51 -11.29
CA SER A 50 -1.87 7.82 -11.65
C SER A 50 -1.95 6.33 -11.38
N ASP A 51 -1.61 5.52 -12.37
CA ASP A 51 -1.32 4.10 -12.19
C ASP A 51 0.15 3.92 -11.83
N VAL A 52 0.42 3.69 -10.56
CA VAL A 52 1.79 3.65 -10.02
C VAL A 52 2.36 2.25 -10.14
N VAL A 53 3.58 2.15 -10.66
CA VAL A 53 4.33 0.90 -10.72
C VAL A 53 5.68 1.07 -10.05
N ILE A 54 5.96 0.24 -9.04
CA ILE A 54 7.28 0.14 -8.42
C ILE A 54 7.89 -1.19 -8.89
N ALA A 55 8.72 -1.10 -9.93
CA ALA A 55 9.40 -2.23 -10.57
C ALA A 55 10.91 -2.23 -10.28
N SER A 56 11.31 -1.80 -9.07
CA SER A 56 12.71 -1.75 -8.65
C SER A 56 12.91 -2.45 -7.31
N ASN A 57 14.11 -3.03 -7.11
CA ASN A 57 14.55 -3.60 -5.84
C ASN A 57 14.99 -2.48 -4.88
N SER A 58 14.09 -1.56 -4.57
CA SER A 58 14.37 -0.36 -3.77
C SER A 58 13.48 -0.29 -2.53
N LEU A 59 13.97 0.42 -1.51
CA LEU A 59 13.15 0.88 -0.40
C LEU A 59 12.58 2.26 -0.73
N VAL A 60 11.29 2.30 -1.05
CA VAL A 60 10.53 3.53 -1.26
C VAL A 60 9.89 3.94 0.06
N THR A 61 10.10 5.16 0.51
CA THR A 61 9.55 5.72 1.75
C THR A 61 8.58 6.85 1.45
N ALA A 62 7.34 6.69 1.89
CA ALA A 62 6.39 7.80 2.00
C ALA A 62 6.39 8.33 3.43
N SER A 63 7.03 9.49 3.62
CA SER A 63 7.12 10.17 4.91
C SER A 63 5.81 10.86 5.29
N ALA A 64 5.68 11.27 6.56
CA ALA A 64 4.49 11.96 7.07
C ALA A 64 4.14 13.27 6.31
N SER A 65 5.12 13.88 5.62
CA SER A 65 4.93 15.11 4.84
C SER A 65 4.40 14.88 3.42
N THR A 66 4.28 13.63 2.97
CA THR A 66 3.90 13.31 1.60
C THR A 66 2.78 12.28 1.59
N ALA A 67 1.61 12.65 1.08
CA ALA A 67 0.51 11.71 0.93
C ALA A 67 0.77 10.72 -0.22
N VAL A 68 0.34 9.47 -0.05
CA VAL A 68 0.30 8.49 -1.13
C VAL A 68 -1.12 8.50 -1.71
N ILE A 69 -1.27 9.08 -2.90
CA ILE A 69 -2.57 9.18 -3.58
C ILE A 69 -2.39 8.68 -5.02
N ALA A 70 -3.16 7.68 -5.42
CA ALA A 70 -3.04 7.04 -6.74
C ALA A 70 -4.37 6.44 -7.22
N ALA A 71 -4.46 6.15 -8.52
CA ALA A 71 -5.52 5.32 -9.06
C ALA A 71 -5.25 3.84 -8.76
N SER A 72 -4.01 3.40 -8.98
CA SER A 72 -3.53 2.07 -8.60
C SER A 72 -2.08 2.12 -8.11
N VAL A 73 -1.68 1.12 -7.32
CA VAL A 73 -0.30 0.91 -6.89
C VAL A 73 0.03 -0.56 -7.10
N ASP A 74 0.97 -0.85 -8.00
CA ASP A 74 1.53 -2.18 -8.23
C ASP A 74 2.96 -2.25 -7.68
N LEU A 75 3.10 -2.77 -6.47
CA LEU A 75 4.37 -2.91 -5.78
C LEU A 75 5.03 -4.25 -6.15
N GLY A 76 6.23 -4.19 -6.73
CA GLY A 76 7.04 -5.36 -7.05
C GLY A 76 6.85 -5.89 -8.47
N ASN A 77 6.42 -5.05 -9.42
CA ASN A 77 6.16 -5.53 -10.78
C ASN A 77 7.47 -6.04 -11.43
N GLY A 78 7.53 -7.36 -11.68
CA GLY A 78 8.69 -8.00 -12.30
C GLY A 78 9.94 -8.10 -11.41
N VAL A 79 9.84 -7.78 -10.12
CA VAL A 79 10.96 -7.79 -9.17
C VAL A 79 10.59 -8.49 -7.86
N SER A 80 11.59 -8.88 -7.06
CA SER A 80 11.40 -9.78 -5.91
C SER A 80 11.78 -9.18 -4.56
N THR A 81 12.16 -7.90 -4.47
CA THR A 81 12.51 -7.28 -3.18
C THR A 81 12.07 -5.82 -3.07
N ALA A 82 11.03 -5.42 -3.80
CA ALA A 82 10.50 -4.06 -3.68
C ALA A 82 9.88 -3.83 -2.30
N THR A 83 10.23 -2.73 -1.65
CA THR A 83 9.64 -2.35 -0.36
C THR A 83 9.01 -0.98 -0.45
N LEU A 84 7.73 -0.86 -0.08
CA LEU A 84 7.07 0.43 0.15
C LEU A 84 6.84 0.61 1.65
N ARG A 85 7.51 1.60 2.23
CA ARG A 85 7.40 1.98 3.63
C ARG A 85 6.52 3.22 3.76
N LEU A 86 5.37 3.05 4.39
CA LEU A 86 4.40 4.09 4.66
C LEU A 86 4.58 4.59 6.10
N SER A 87 4.77 5.90 6.26
CA SER A 87 4.71 6.63 7.54
C SER A 87 3.60 7.70 7.52
N THR A 88 2.67 7.56 6.56
CA THR A 88 1.57 8.47 6.23
C THR A 88 0.37 7.64 5.76
N GLY A 89 -0.79 8.28 5.64
CA GLY A 89 -1.96 7.67 5.04
C GLY A 89 -1.79 7.45 3.53
N ALA A 90 -2.49 6.44 3.01
CA ALA A 90 -2.53 6.13 1.58
C ALA A 90 -3.99 6.02 1.11
N VAL A 91 -4.30 6.62 -0.04
CA VAL A 91 -5.61 6.56 -0.69
C VAL A 91 -5.40 6.11 -2.13
N VAL A 92 -5.85 4.90 -2.42
CA VAL A 92 -5.82 4.29 -3.76
C VAL A 92 -7.26 4.01 -4.17
N THR A 93 -7.73 4.56 -5.29
CA THR A 93 -9.14 4.39 -5.67
C THR A 93 -9.43 3.00 -6.24
N GLY A 94 -8.45 2.42 -6.92
CA GLY A 94 -8.52 1.08 -7.49
C GLY A 94 -7.68 0.07 -6.71
N LEU A 95 -6.80 -0.63 -7.42
CA LEU A 95 -6.01 -1.72 -6.88
C LEU A 95 -4.74 -1.22 -6.18
N PHE A 96 -4.59 -1.56 -4.91
CA PHE A 96 -3.31 -1.61 -4.22
C PHE A 96 -2.86 -3.07 -4.16
N ARG A 97 -1.83 -3.42 -4.93
CA ARG A 97 -1.28 -4.78 -5.02
C ARG A 97 0.12 -4.85 -4.43
N VAL A 98 0.32 -5.81 -3.53
CA VAL A 98 1.64 -6.25 -3.07
C VAL A 98 1.96 -7.56 -3.77
N ARG A 99 2.91 -7.56 -4.70
CA ARG A 99 3.32 -8.78 -5.42
C ARG A 99 4.17 -9.69 -4.55
N ALA A 100 4.42 -10.88 -5.08
CA ALA A 100 5.30 -11.87 -4.47
C ALA A 100 6.65 -11.26 -4.05
N ASP A 101 7.11 -11.64 -2.87
CA ASP A 101 8.40 -11.22 -2.26
C ASP A 101 8.55 -9.71 -2.03
N SER A 102 7.50 -8.93 -2.28
CA SER A 102 7.49 -7.50 -2.01
C SER A 102 6.90 -7.20 -0.65
N VAL A 103 7.35 -6.09 -0.06
CA VAL A 103 7.04 -5.73 1.33
C VAL A 103 6.31 -4.40 1.40
N LEU A 104 5.12 -4.41 1.97
CA LEU A 104 4.43 -3.20 2.41
C LEU A 104 4.63 -3.00 3.92
N SER A 105 5.33 -1.94 4.32
CA SER A 105 5.69 -1.69 5.71
C SER A 105 5.02 -0.46 6.28
N PHE A 106 4.32 -0.63 7.40
CA PHE A 106 3.65 0.44 8.13
C PHE A 106 4.50 0.86 9.33
N ARG A 107 4.84 2.15 9.45
CA ARG A 107 5.77 2.66 10.48
C ARG A 107 5.15 3.56 11.54
N SER A 108 3.93 4.02 11.32
CA SER A 108 3.21 4.88 12.26
C SER A 108 1.72 4.51 12.31
N THR A 109 0.93 5.33 13.01
CA THR A 109 -0.53 5.25 12.90
C THR A 109 -0.95 5.78 11.54
N GLN A 110 -1.59 4.93 10.74
CA GLN A 110 -1.93 5.28 9.37
C GLN A 110 -3.14 4.49 8.87
N THR A 111 -3.85 5.11 7.93
CA THR A 111 -4.95 4.48 7.23
C THR A 111 -4.56 4.26 5.78
N LEU A 112 -4.73 3.03 5.29
CA LEU A 112 -4.74 2.70 3.88
C LEU A 112 -6.19 2.54 3.43
N ARG A 113 -6.63 3.34 2.47
CA ARG A 113 -7.88 3.15 1.74
C ARG A 113 -7.55 2.65 0.34
N ALA A 114 -8.19 1.57 -0.09
CA ALA A 114 -8.06 1.00 -1.42
C ALA A 114 -9.44 0.64 -1.99
N GLY A 115 -9.66 0.65 -3.29
CA GLY A 115 -10.82 -0.05 -3.85
C GLY A 115 -10.64 -1.56 -3.65
N THR A 116 -9.50 -2.09 -4.09
CA THR A 116 -9.05 -3.45 -3.78
C THR A 116 -7.69 -3.39 -3.11
N PHE A 117 -7.55 -4.00 -1.94
CA PHE A 117 -6.26 -4.29 -1.32
C PHE A 117 -5.94 -5.77 -1.51
N ARG A 118 -4.89 -6.06 -2.27
CA ARG A 118 -4.49 -7.43 -2.62
C ARG A 118 -3.05 -7.70 -2.24
N ILE A 119 -2.81 -8.83 -1.57
CA ILE A 119 -1.48 -9.38 -1.36
C ILE A 119 -1.39 -10.71 -2.09
N ASP A 120 -0.48 -10.81 -3.05
CA ASP A 120 -0.21 -12.04 -3.79
C ASP A 120 0.53 -13.07 -2.94
N THR A 121 0.60 -14.31 -3.44
CA THR A 121 1.42 -15.38 -2.86
C THR A 121 2.84 -14.90 -2.58
N ARG A 122 3.31 -15.07 -1.34
CA ARG A 122 4.60 -14.60 -0.80
C ARG A 122 4.75 -13.09 -0.68
N GLY A 123 3.73 -12.30 -1.04
CA GLY A 123 3.69 -10.90 -0.68
C GLY A 123 3.57 -10.75 0.83
N PHE A 124 4.19 -9.70 1.37
CA PHE A 124 4.30 -9.49 2.80
C PHE A 124 3.86 -8.07 3.17
N ALA A 125 2.98 -7.95 4.17
CA ALA A 125 2.68 -6.68 4.79
C ALA A 125 3.03 -6.73 6.28
N ASP A 126 3.82 -5.78 6.76
CA ASP A 126 4.24 -5.71 8.16
C ASP A 126 3.87 -4.38 8.82
N GLN A 127 3.42 -4.46 10.06
CA GLN A 127 3.39 -3.31 10.94
C GLN A 127 4.63 -3.33 11.83
N PHE A 128 5.48 -2.31 11.65
CA PHE A 128 6.68 -2.08 12.45
C PHE A 128 6.67 -0.65 13.01
N GLY A 129 5.88 -0.43 14.07
CA GLY A 129 5.97 0.78 14.88
C GLY A 129 7.08 0.69 15.92
N PRO A 130 7.54 1.82 16.51
CA PRO A 130 8.39 1.77 17.69
C PRO A 130 7.65 1.01 18.80
N VAL A 131 8.13 -0.19 19.11
CA VAL A 131 7.61 -1.11 20.14
C VAL A 131 7.61 -0.51 21.56
N SER A 132 8.08 0.72 21.73
CA SER A 132 8.09 1.44 22.99
C SER A 132 6.73 2.05 23.36
N GLN A 133 5.80 2.23 22.42
CA GLN A 133 4.47 2.79 22.70
C GLN A 133 3.34 1.99 22.03
N ALA A 134 2.31 1.64 22.78
CA ALA A 134 1.08 0.98 22.30
C ALA A 134 0.17 1.95 21.51
N THR A 135 0.74 2.82 20.68
CA THR A 135 0.04 3.96 20.05
C THR A 135 -0.06 3.85 18.53
N THR A 136 0.60 2.88 17.90
CA THR A 136 0.51 2.71 16.44
C THR A 136 -0.68 1.84 16.06
N ALA A 137 -1.62 2.41 15.31
CA ALA A 137 -2.74 1.67 14.73
C ALA A 137 -2.68 1.72 13.20
N VAL A 138 -2.79 0.55 12.56
CA VAL A 138 -2.92 0.45 11.11
C VAL A 138 -4.36 0.08 10.78
N THR A 139 -5.01 0.92 10.00
CA THR A 139 -6.35 0.63 9.47
C THR A 139 -6.24 0.42 7.97
N VAL A 140 -6.69 -0.75 7.50
CA VAL A 140 -6.87 -1.00 6.06
C VAL A 140 -8.36 -1.05 5.77
N SER A 141 -8.84 -0.19 4.88
CA SER A 141 -10.24 -0.15 4.43
C SER A 141 -10.25 -0.36 2.93
N ALA A 142 -10.90 -1.43 2.48
CA ALA A 142 -11.06 -1.69 1.06
C ALA A 142 -12.44 -2.26 0.75
N ASP A 143 -12.93 -2.02 -0.47
CA ASP A 143 -14.18 -2.65 -0.96
C ASP A 143 -13.96 -4.16 -1.11
N LEU A 144 -12.77 -4.54 -1.58
CA LEU A 144 -12.29 -5.93 -1.60
C LEU A 144 -10.93 -6.03 -0.89
N PHE A 145 -10.86 -6.89 0.12
CA PHE A 145 -9.62 -7.25 0.79
C PHE A 145 -9.27 -8.69 0.42
N GLU A 146 -8.19 -8.89 -0.34
CA GLU A 146 -7.85 -10.19 -0.94
C GLU A 146 -6.44 -10.65 -0.54
N LEU A 147 -6.37 -11.81 0.11
CA LEU A 147 -5.11 -12.50 0.42
C LEU A 147 -5.04 -13.79 -0.39
N GLN A 148 -4.02 -13.89 -1.25
CA GLN A 148 -3.77 -15.13 -1.97
C GLN A 148 -3.12 -16.17 -1.06
N ALA A 149 -3.21 -17.45 -1.44
CA ALA A 149 -2.52 -18.53 -0.75
C ALA A 149 -1.02 -18.22 -0.62
N GLY A 150 -0.49 -18.26 0.61
CA GLY A 150 0.90 -17.93 0.93
C GLY A 150 1.22 -16.44 1.04
N ALA A 151 0.23 -15.54 0.98
CA ALA A 151 0.40 -14.15 1.41
C ALA A 151 0.51 -14.06 2.93
N THR A 152 1.28 -13.11 3.44
CA THR A 152 1.50 -12.94 4.88
C THR A 152 1.21 -11.51 5.32
N ILE A 153 0.48 -11.37 6.42
CA ILE A 153 0.37 -10.13 7.18
C ILE A 153 0.99 -10.38 8.56
N GLN A 154 1.94 -9.53 8.94
CA GLN A 154 2.47 -9.51 10.29
C GLN A 154 2.03 -8.23 11.00
N ALA A 155 1.17 -8.39 12.02
CA ALA A 155 0.79 -7.32 12.92
C ALA A 155 1.54 -7.50 14.25
N ASN A 156 2.42 -6.56 14.58
CA ASN A 156 3.07 -6.51 15.89
C ASN A 156 2.34 -5.50 16.77
N ALA A 157 1.85 -5.93 17.94
CA ALA A 157 1.23 -5.06 18.93
C ALA A 157 1.79 -5.37 20.32
N ARG A 158 1.98 -4.33 21.15
CA ARG A 158 2.40 -4.50 22.56
C ARG A 158 1.24 -4.87 23.50
N GLY A 159 0.07 -5.17 22.95
CA GLY A 159 -1.21 -5.23 23.67
C GLY A 159 -1.62 -3.89 24.27
N PHE A 160 -2.90 -3.77 24.66
CA PHE A 160 -3.37 -2.66 25.48
C PHE A 160 -2.98 -2.92 26.94
N ASN A 161 -2.72 -1.86 27.72
CA ASN A 161 -2.72 -2.00 29.18
C ASN A 161 -4.08 -2.59 29.60
N GLY A 162 -4.07 -3.71 30.31
CA GLY A 162 -5.29 -4.26 30.91
C GLY A 162 -5.98 -3.17 31.73
N GLY A 163 -7.32 -3.10 31.65
CA GLY A 163 -8.09 -2.16 32.45
C GLY A 163 -7.84 -2.36 33.95
N PRO A 164 -8.23 -1.41 34.82
CA PRO A 164 -8.02 -1.48 36.27
C PRO A 164 -8.82 -2.61 36.98
N GLY A 165 -9.39 -3.56 36.22
CA GLY A 165 -10.20 -4.66 36.72
C GLY A 165 -9.65 -6.02 36.27
N ILE A 166 -9.67 -6.96 37.20
CA ILE A 166 -9.27 -8.38 37.18
C ILE A 166 -9.85 -9.27 36.06
N THR A 167 -10.38 -8.71 34.96
CA THR A 167 -10.83 -9.52 33.83
C THR A 167 -9.62 -9.90 32.99
N LEU A 168 -9.19 -11.17 33.09
CA LEU A 168 -8.19 -11.80 32.24
C LEU A 168 -8.55 -11.57 30.76
N GLY A 169 -7.97 -10.55 30.15
CA GLY A 169 -8.03 -10.34 28.71
C GLY A 169 -6.96 -11.20 28.06
N ALA A 170 -7.37 -12.20 27.28
CA ALA A 170 -6.47 -12.93 26.40
C ALA A 170 -6.09 -12.02 25.22
N GLY A 171 -5.01 -11.26 25.40
CA GLY A 171 -4.41 -10.44 24.35
C GLY A 171 -2.89 -10.38 24.53
N PRO A 172 -2.12 -10.04 23.49
CA PRO A 172 -0.65 -10.09 23.47
C PRO A 172 0.05 -9.01 24.35
N GLY A 173 -0.62 -8.49 25.38
CA GLY A 173 -0.11 -7.43 26.25
C GLY A 173 0.49 -8.00 27.53
N GLY A 174 1.77 -7.68 27.78
CA GLY A 174 2.39 -7.91 29.08
C GLY A 174 1.68 -7.07 30.14
N GLY A 175 1.07 -7.73 31.11
CA GLY A 175 0.54 -7.08 32.31
C GLY A 175 1.64 -6.23 32.96
N GLY A 176 1.28 -5.03 33.41
CA GLY A 176 2.19 -4.18 34.17
C GLY A 176 2.76 -4.92 35.37
N SER A 177 3.98 -4.54 35.79
CA SER A 177 4.72 -5.14 36.90
C SER A 177 3.82 -5.36 38.12
N GLY A 178 3.45 -6.62 38.36
CA GLY A 178 2.58 -7.05 39.45
C GLY A 178 1.47 -8.02 39.05
N THR A 179 1.11 -8.11 37.77
CA THR A 179 0.09 -9.07 37.30
C THR A 179 0.62 -9.92 36.15
N GLY A 180 0.75 -11.23 36.40
CA GLY A 180 1.21 -12.21 35.42
C GLY A 180 0.25 -12.32 34.26
N GLY A 181 0.57 -11.64 33.15
CA GLY A 181 -0.01 -11.91 31.83
C GLY A 181 1.04 -12.61 30.98
N ALA A 182 0.91 -13.93 30.80
CA ALA A 182 1.71 -14.67 29.84
C ALA A 182 1.14 -14.41 28.43
N GLY A 183 1.85 -13.63 27.61
CA GLY A 183 1.59 -13.55 26.19
C GLY A 183 2.26 -14.73 25.48
N ALA A 184 1.47 -15.66 24.95
CA ALA A 184 1.96 -16.64 23.98
C ALA A 184 1.90 -16.01 22.58
N GLY A 185 3.03 -16.06 21.87
CA GLY A 185 3.12 -15.80 20.43
C GLY A 185 2.87 -17.07 19.62
#